data_AF-A0A6I1WG29-F1
#
_entry.id   AF-A0A6I1WG29-F1
#
_cell.length_a   1.000
_cell.length_b   1.000
_cell.length_c   1.000
_cell.angle_alpha   90.00
_cell.angle_beta   90.00
_cell.angle_gamma   90.00
#
_symmetry.space_group_name_H-M   'P 1'
#
loop_
_entity.id
_entity.type
_entity.pdbx_description
1 polymer ?
#
loop_
_entity_poly.entity_id
_entity_poly.type
_entity_poly.pdbx_seq_one_letter_code
_entity_poly.pdbx_strand_id
1 'polypeptide(L)'
;MANEAGQVARILYKELVEGDLRKLQAKSNDADTGGGARDFRFGSYKTLLPVIKQMFPQIVKENRKRGGQIVQIDVFKGAFYWLDANGVAQNKDAFFEPPTDVRPQEGRISRVHEYPCFDASNVKIGVGNRVLLLLIQLDDGSVWPYYAEERSLRTPLAWHAVVAKELLNCMDAERPVNQAVIGYRDFVNPGRYCNGK
;
A
#
# COMPACT_ATOMS: atom_id res chain seq x y z
N MET A 1 8.77 -2.68 -19.41
CA MET A 1 7.92 -3.78 -19.91
C MET A 1 6.48 -3.40 -19.62
N ALA A 2 5.71 -3.02 -20.65
CA ALA A 2 4.33 -2.55 -20.54
C ALA A 2 3.43 -3.17 -21.63
N ASN A 3 3.80 -4.35 -22.14
CA ASN A 3 3.01 -5.08 -23.12
C ASN A 3 2.77 -6.48 -22.56
N GLU A 4 1.56 -6.69 -22.02
CA GLU A 4 0.72 -7.89 -22.15
C GLU A 4 -0.32 -8.11 -21.01
N ALA A 5 -0.40 -7.25 -19.99
CA ALA A 5 -1.38 -7.44 -18.91
C ALA A 5 -1.96 -6.13 -18.38
N GLY A 6 -3.17 -5.77 -18.83
CA GLY A 6 -4.03 -4.70 -18.27
C GLY A 6 -3.46 -3.27 -18.31
N GLN A 7 -4.22 -2.28 -18.81
CA GLN A 7 -3.80 -0.90 -18.56
C GLN A 7 -3.91 -0.61 -17.05
N VAL A 8 -3.02 0.23 -16.53
CA VAL A 8 -3.02 0.59 -15.12
C VAL A 8 -4.16 1.56 -14.86
N ALA A 9 -5.18 1.12 -14.14
CA ALA A 9 -6.32 1.94 -13.77
C ALA A 9 -5.94 2.96 -12.68
N ARG A 10 -5.22 2.51 -11.64
CA ARG A 10 -4.87 3.35 -10.49
C ARG A 10 -3.75 2.75 -9.65
N ILE A 11 -3.01 3.62 -8.96
CA ILE A 11 -1.91 3.25 -8.07
C ILE A 11 -2.12 3.94 -6.72
N LEU A 12 -2.19 3.17 -5.64
CA LEU A 12 -2.09 3.65 -4.25
C LEU A 12 -0.69 3.33 -3.76
N TYR A 13 0.02 4.29 -3.20
CA TYR A 13 1.41 4.10 -2.82
C TYR A 13 1.74 4.66 -1.45
N LYS A 14 2.70 3.99 -0.79
CA LYS A 14 3.37 4.51 0.41
C LYS A 14 4.85 4.17 0.37
N GLU A 15 5.68 5.04 0.92
CA GLU A 15 7.06 4.72 1.22
C GLU A 15 7.14 3.69 2.34
N LEU A 16 8.03 2.72 2.15
CA LEU A 16 8.42 1.77 3.17
C LEU A 16 9.56 2.37 3.99
N VAL A 17 9.40 2.34 5.31
CA VAL A 17 10.46 2.68 6.27
C VAL A 17 10.97 1.43 6.97
N GLU A 18 12.07 1.51 7.70
CA GLU A 18 12.64 0.36 8.42
C GLU A 18 11.63 -0.34 9.34
N GLY A 19 10.74 0.44 9.96
CA GLY A 19 9.65 -0.09 10.78
C GLY A 19 8.71 -1.01 10.00
N ASP A 20 8.47 -0.76 8.71
CA ASP A 20 7.64 -1.59 7.82
C ASP A 20 8.34 -2.90 7.41
N LEU A 21 9.66 -2.86 7.18
CA LEU A 21 10.45 -4.07 6.91
C LEU A 21 10.34 -5.09 8.05
N ARG A 22 10.42 -4.61 9.30
CA ARG A 22 10.26 -5.47 10.49
C ARG A 22 8.89 -6.15 10.54
N LYS A 23 7.84 -5.51 9.99
CA LYS A 23 6.49 -6.08 9.91
C LYS A 23 6.44 -7.22 8.89
N LEU A 24 7.02 -7.00 7.71
CA LEU A 24 7.11 -8.00 6.64
C LEU A 24 7.86 -9.26 7.08
N GLN A 25 8.99 -9.08 7.78
CA GLN A 25 9.88 -10.18 8.17
C GLN A 25 9.38 -11.05 9.34
N ALA A 26 8.16 -10.83 9.84
CA ALA A 26 7.71 -11.47 11.07
C ALA A 26 8.63 -11.19 12.30
N LYS A 27 9.48 -10.15 12.29
CA LYS A 27 10.51 -9.89 13.34
C LYS A 27 10.14 -8.94 14.49
N SER A 28 8.91 -8.41 14.57
CA SER A 28 8.53 -7.51 15.67
C SER A 28 8.09 -8.30 16.92
N ASN A 29 9.02 -8.52 17.84
CA ASN A 29 8.76 -8.84 19.25
C ASN A 29 9.76 -8.04 20.11
N ASP A 30 9.58 -6.73 20.17
CA ASP A 30 10.29 -5.88 21.16
C ASP A 30 9.36 -5.41 22.30
N ALA A 31 8.06 -5.73 22.24
CA ALA A 31 7.13 -5.51 23.35
C ALA A 31 5.86 -6.38 23.17
N ASP A 32 5.33 -6.92 24.27
CA ASP A 32 4.03 -7.64 24.39
C ASP A 32 2.81 -6.73 24.12
N THR A 33 2.88 -5.85 23.13
CA THR A 33 1.80 -4.91 22.79
C THR A 33 1.18 -5.28 21.45
N GLY A 34 -0.10 -5.65 21.53
CA GLY A 34 -0.84 -6.42 20.55
C GLY A 34 -0.94 -5.92 19.11
N GLY A 35 -1.16 -6.87 18.21
CA GLY A 35 -1.93 -6.79 16.94
C GLY A 35 -1.44 -5.86 15.82
N GLY A 36 -0.97 -4.66 16.14
CA GLY A 36 -0.62 -3.63 15.18
C GLY A 36 0.81 -3.72 14.63
N ALA A 37 1.59 -4.68 15.10
CA ALA A 37 2.98 -4.85 14.69
C ALA A 37 3.12 -5.44 13.26
N ARG A 38 2.00 -5.90 12.68
CA ARG A 38 1.94 -6.53 11.35
C ARG A 38 1.08 -5.77 10.34
N ASP A 39 0.80 -4.50 10.60
CA ASP A 39 -0.08 -3.68 9.76
C ASP A 39 0.72 -2.69 8.89
N PHE A 40 0.41 -2.61 7.60
CA PHE A 40 0.75 -1.43 6.81
C PHE A 40 -0.31 -0.38 6.99
N ARG A 41 0.12 0.78 7.48
CA ARG A 41 -0.75 1.92 7.76
C ARG A 41 -0.64 2.95 6.67
N PHE A 42 -1.78 3.53 6.34
CA PHE A 42 -1.92 4.59 5.35
C PHE A 42 -2.56 5.78 6.05
N GLY A 43 -1.76 6.82 6.29
CA GLY A 43 -2.24 8.11 6.76
C GLY A 43 -3.15 8.79 5.73
N SER A 44 -3.76 9.91 6.13
CA SER A 44 -4.69 10.66 5.26
C SER A 44 -5.89 9.81 4.82
N TYR A 45 -6.35 8.90 5.68
CA TYR A 45 -7.37 7.91 5.36
C TYR A 45 -8.60 8.48 4.65
N LYS A 46 -9.16 9.60 5.12
CA LYS A 46 -10.33 10.23 4.50
C LYS A 46 -10.09 10.60 3.03
N THR A 47 -8.89 11.09 2.72
CA THR A 47 -8.48 11.46 1.35
C THR A 47 -8.23 10.24 0.47
N LEU A 48 -7.70 9.16 1.05
CA LEU A 48 -7.45 7.90 0.35
C LEU A 48 -8.69 7.02 0.22
N LEU A 49 -9.74 7.25 1.02
CA LEU A 49 -10.90 6.38 1.08
C LEU A 49 -11.56 6.13 -0.29
N PRO A 50 -11.72 7.11 -1.19
CA PRO A 50 -12.27 6.85 -2.52
C PRO A 50 -11.47 5.81 -3.31
N VAL A 51 -10.14 5.92 -3.34
CA VAL A 51 -9.28 4.95 -4.06
C VAL A 51 -9.26 3.59 -3.36
N ILE A 52 -9.27 3.57 -2.02
CA ILE A 52 -9.34 2.33 -1.24
C ILE A 52 -10.63 1.56 -1.56
N LYS A 53 -11.78 2.23 -1.64
CA LYS A 53 -13.05 1.59 -2.01
C LYS A 53 -13.07 1.02 -3.43
N GLN A 54 -12.25 1.53 -4.34
CA GLN A 54 -12.12 0.96 -5.69
C GLN A 54 -11.26 -0.31 -5.70
N MET A 55 -10.19 -0.35 -4.89
CA MET A 55 -9.28 -1.51 -4.78
C MET A 55 -9.83 -2.62 -3.87
N PHE A 56 -10.66 -2.25 -2.90
CA PHE A 56 -11.30 -3.15 -1.93
C PHE A 56 -12.82 -2.90 -1.96
N PRO A 57 -13.51 -3.33 -3.03
CA PRO A 57 -14.90 -2.93 -3.30
C PRO A 57 -15.94 -3.59 -2.40
N GLN A 58 -15.62 -4.71 -1.76
CA GLN A 58 -16.55 -5.41 -0.88
C GLN A 58 -16.49 -4.84 0.54
N ILE A 59 -17.59 -4.93 1.28
CA ILE A 59 -17.64 -4.56 2.70
C ILE A 59 -17.96 -5.80 3.52
N VAL A 60 -17.10 -6.10 4.49
CA VAL A 60 -17.31 -7.12 5.51
C VAL A 60 -17.52 -6.43 6.84
N LYS A 61 -18.50 -6.90 7.61
CA LYS A 61 -18.78 -6.38 8.94
C LYS A 61 -17.98 -7.18 9.98
N GLU A 62 -17.18 -6.48 10.77
CA GLU A 62 -16.31 -7.11 11.75
C GLU A 62 -16.53 -6.52 13.15
N ASN A 63 -16.60 -7.37 14.17
CA ASN A 63 -16.70 -6.93 15.56
C ASN A 63 -15.32 -6.55 16.08
N ARG A 64 -15.15 -5.29 16.48
CA ARG A 64 -13.89 -4.76 17.02
C ARG A 64 -14.11 -3.99 18.30
N LYS A 65 -13.13 -4.05 19.20
CA LYS A 65 -13.10 -3.20 20.40
C LYS A 65 -12.75 -1.76 20.00
N ARG A 66 -13.62 -0.81 20.33
CA ARG A 66 -13.46 0.65 20.18
C ARG A 66 -13.95 1.33 21.45
N GLY A 67 -13.17 2.23 22.03
CA GLY A 67 -13.51 2.92 23.29
C GLY A 67 -13.87 1.97 24.44
N GLY A 68 -13.34 0.75 24.46
CA GLY A 68 -13.68 -0.27 25.46
C GLY A 68 -14.90 -1.15 25.11
N GLN A 69 -15.70 -0.81 24.11
CA GLN A 69 -16.90 -1.52 23.70
C GLN A 69 -16.69 -2.32 22.41
N ILE A 70 -17.42 -3.42 22.23
CA ILE A 70 -17.44 -4.14 20.96
C ILE A 70 -18.42 -3.42 20.03
N VAL A 71 -17.90 -2.93 18.91
CA VAL A 71 -18.69 -2.29 17.86
C VAL A 71 -18.44 -2.99 16.53
N GLN A 72 -19.47 -3.03 15.70
CA GLN A 72 -19.36 -3.56 14.35
C GLN A 72 -18.82 -2.46 13.43
N ILE A 73 -17.72 -2.76 12.72
CA ILE A 73 -17.09 -1.83 11.79
C ILE A 73 -17.16 -2.36 10.36
N ASP A 74 -17.04 -1.45 9.40
CA ASP A 74 -16.93 -1.77 7.98
C ASP A 74 -15.46 -2.00 7.64
N VAL A 75 -15.12 -3.21 7.23
CA VAL A 75 -13.81 -3.58 6.70
C VAL A 75 -13.94 -3.74 5.20
N PHE A 76 -13.09 -3.05 4.45
CA PHE A 76 -13.08 -3.16 2.99
C PHE A 76 -12.32 -4.40 2.58
N LYS A 77 -12.90 -5.19 1.68
CA LYS A 77 -12.37 -6.46 1.18
C LYS A 77 -12.11 -6.37 -0.32
N GLY A 78 -10.97 -6.90 -0.74
CA GLY A 78 -10.56 -7.10 -2.12
C GLY A 78 -9.66 -8.34 -2.19
N ALA A 79 -8.81 -8.42 -3.22
CA ALA A 79 -7.82 -9.48 -3.33
C ALA A 79 -6.50 -8.91 -3.85
N PHE A 80 -5.39 -9.43 -3.32
CA PHE A 80 -4.08 -9.22 -3.93
C PHE A 80 -3.73 -10.35 -4.87
N TYR A 81 -3.09 -10.00 -5.97
CA TYR A 81 -2.61 -10.89 -7.01
C TYR A 81 -1.09 -10.87 -7.08
N TRP A 82 -0.50 -12.01 -7.41
CA TRP A 82 0.93 -12.15 -7.69
C TRP A 82 1.18 -13.32 -8.63
N LEU A 83 2.36 -13.36 -9.24
CA LEU A 83 2.82 -14.53 -9.99
C LEU A 83 3.61 -15.44 -9.05
N ASP A 84 3.31 -16.73 -9.05
CA ASP A 84 4.14 -17.72 -8.37
C ASP A 84 5.46 -17.99 -9.14
N ALA A 85 6.28 -18.90 -8.62
CA ALA A 85 7.57 -19.25 -9.21
C ALA A 85 7.47 -19.81 -10.64
N ASN A 86 6.30 -20.31 -11.06
CA ASN A 86 6.04 -20.82 -12.40
C ASN A 86 5.42 -19.75 -13.31
N GLY A 87 5.26 -18.52 -12.84
CA GLY A 87 4.61 -17.43 -13.57
C GLY A 87 3.08 -17.54 -13.60
N VAL A 88 2.47 -18.38 -12.74
CA VAL A 88 1.02 -18.52 -12.69
C VAL A 88 0.43 -17.49 -11.72
N ALA A 89 -0.62 -16.79 -12.15
CA ALA A 89 -1.32 -15.83 -11.33
C ALA A 89 -2.04 -16.53 -10.17
N GLN A 90 -1.69 -16.13 -8.95
CA GLN A 90 -2.33 -16.53 -7.70
C GLN A 90 -3.02 -15.30 -7.09
N ASN A 91 -3.99 -15.54 -6.21
CA ASN A 91 -4.61 -14.48 -5.44
C ASN A 91 -4.95 -14.89 -4.01
N LYS A 92 -5.15 -13.88 -3.15
CA LYS A 92 -5.59 -14.05 -1.76
C LYS A 92 -6.44 -12.86 -1.34
N ASP A 93 -7.54 -13.14 -0.65
CA ASP A 93 -8.39 -12.13 -0.01
C ASP A 93 -7.56 -11.19 0.86
N ALA A 94 -7.76 -9.89 0.66
CA ALA A 94 -7.07 -8.82 1.38
C ALA A 94 -8.06 -7.85 2.01
N PHE A 95 -7.69 -7.33 3.17
CA PHE A 95 -8.59 -6.51 3.99
C PHE A 95 -7.95 -5.18 4.35
N PHE A 96 -8.70 -4.11 4.13
CA PHE A 96 -8.36 -2.77 4.53
C PHE A 96 -9.31 -2.31 5.66
N GLU A 97 -8.78 -2.23 6.88
CA GLU A 97 -9.54 -1.76 8.03
C GLU A 97 -9.52 -0.23 8.16
N PRO A 98 -10.63 0.36 8.61
CA PRO A 98 -10.71 1.79 8.89
C PRO A 98 -9.87 2.15 10.14
N PRO A 99 -9.66 3.46 10.38
CA PRO A 99 -9.01 3.97 11.57
C PRO A 99 -9.52 3.40 12.90
N THR A 100 -8.63 3.46 13.90
CA THR A 100 -8.94 3.16 15.30
C THR A 100 -9.02 4.46 16.10
N ASP A 101 -9.57 4.40 17.31
CA ASP A 101 -9.63 5.57 18.20
C ASP A 101 -8.24 6.11 18.54
N VAL A 102 -7.24 5.21 18.62
CA VAL A 102 -5.85 5.57 18.90
C VAL A 102 -5.15 6.19 17.68
N ARG A 103 -5.58 5.83 16.47
CA ARG A 103 -5.01 6.33 15.21
C ARG A 103 -6.13 6.75 14.25
N PRO A 104 -6.82 7.86 14.54
CA PRO A 104 -8.04 8.25 13.83
C PRO A 104 -7.81 8.68 12.37
N GLN A 105 -6.55 8.85 11.97
CA GLN A 105 -6.17 9.31 10.63
C GLN A 105 -5.60 8.20 9.74
N GLU A 106 -5.39 7.00 10.28
CA GLU A 106 -4.67 5.92 9.60
C GLU A 106 -5.57 4.71 9.38
N GLY A 107 -5.83 4.39 8.12
CA GLY A 107 -6.36 3.09 7.74
C GLY A 107 -5.23 2.06 7.64
N ARG A 108 -5.57 0.77 7.51
CA ARG A 108 -4.55 -0.27 7.49
C ARG A 108 -4.89 -1.49 6.64
N ILE A 109 -3.87 -2.06 6.01
CA ILE A 109 -3.86 -3.46 5.59
C ILE A 109 -3.31 -4.27 6.75
N SER A 110 -4.12 -5.16 7.31
CA SER A 110 -3.72 -5.97 8.46
C SER A 110 -2.98 -7.24 8.03
N ARG A 111 -2.12 -7.75 8.92
CA ARG A 111 -1.41 -9.04 8.77
C ARG A 111 -0.56 -9.15 7.49
N VAL A 112 0.20 -8.12 7.15
CA VAL A 112 0.94 -8.05 5.88
C VAL A 112 1.91 -9.21 5.65
N HIS A 113 2.50 -9.78 6.71
CA HIS A 113 3.34 -10.98 6.65
C HIS A 113 2.62 -12.27 6.18
N GLU A 114 1.29 -12.30 6.13
CA GLU A 114 0.53 -13.47 5.68
C GLU A 114 0.30 -13.47 4.17
N TYR A 115 0.65 -12.41 3.44
CA TYR A 115 0.46 -12.35 2.00
C TYR A 115 1.77 -12.72 1.28
N PRO A 116 1.78 -13.77 0.44
CA PRO A 116 2.98 -14.17 -0.30
C PRO A 116 3.54 -13.08 -1.21
N CYS A 117 2.69 -12.19 -1.71
CA CYS A 117 3.07 -11.04 -2.52
C CYS A 117 3.89 -9.98 -1.76
N PHE A 118 3.90 -10.03 -0.42
CA PHE A 118 4.65 -9.11 0.43
C PHE A 118 5.94 -9.75 0.95
N ASP A 119 6.85 -10.06 0.02
CA ASP A 119 8.14 -10.64 0.35
C ASP A 119 9.19 -9.57 0.71
N ALA A 120 9.64 -9.59 1.96
CA ALA A 120 10.68 -8.69 2.47
C ALA A 120 12.02 -8.84 1.74
N SER A 121 12.31 -10.00 1.15
CA SER A 121 13.58 -10.25 0.42
C SER A 121 13.73 -9.37 -0.82
N ASN A 122 12.60 -8.91 -1.36
CA ASN A 122 12.52 -8.01 -2.52
C ASN A 122 12.64 -6.53 -2.15
N VAL A 123 12.75 -6.19 -0.86
CA VAL A 123 12.82 -4.80 -0.40
C VAL A 123 14.24 -4.45 0.04
N LYS A 124 14.87 -3.52 -0.68
CA LYS A 124 16.25 -3.06 -0.42
C LYS A 124 16.26 -1.58 -0.05
N ILE A 125 15.89 -1.28 1.19
CA ILE A 125 16.03 0.07 1.76
C ILE A 125 17.51 0.30 2.10
N GLY A 126 18.06 1.43 1.68
CA GLY A 126 19.45 1.79 1.99
C GLY A 126 19.70 3.28 1.81
N VAL A 127 20.90 3.73 2.19
CA VAL A 127 21.32 5.13 2.00
C VAL A 127 21.22 5.48 0.52
N GLY A 128 20.40 6.48 0.21
CA GLY A 128 20.15 6.94 -1.16
C GLY A 128 19.22 6.05 -2.00
N ASN A 129 18.52 5.07 -1.41
CA ASN A 129 17.52 4.26 -2.11
C ASN A 129 16.25 4.07 -1.28
N ARG A 130 15.27 4.94 -1.50
CA ARG A 130 13.93 4.81 -0.92
C ARG A 130 13.13 3.77 -1.72
N VAL A 131 12.19 3.10 -1.05
CA VAL A 131 11.32 2.11 -1.70
C VAL A 131 9.86 2.46 -1.45
N LEU A 132 9.07 2.52 -2.52
CA LEU A 132 7.61 2.62 -2.43
C LEU A 132 6.99 1.22 -2.51
N LEU A 133 6.05 0.94 -1.61
CA LEU A 133 5.02 -0.06 -1.88
C LEU A 133 3.97 0.58 -2.78
N LEU A 134 3.71 -0.04 -3.92
CA LEU A 134 2.63 0.27 -4.83
C LEU A 134 1.56 -0.82 -4.72
N LEU A 135 0.30 -0.41 -4.66
CA LEU A 135 -0.86 -1.25 -4.94
C LEU A 135 -1.39 -0.81 -6.29
N ILE A 136 -1.14 -1.61 -7.32
CA ILE A 136 -1.46 -1.29 -8.71
C ILE A 136 -2.76 -1.99 -9.06
N GLN A 137 -3.83 -1.25 -9.28
CA GLN A 137 -5.06 -1.80 -9.85
C GLN A 137 -4.99 -1.73 -11.36
N LEU A 138 -5.21 -2.85 -12.02
CA LEU A 138 -5.40 -2.92 -13.48
C LEU A 138 -6.87 -2.69 -13.83
N ASP A 139 -7.16 -2.42 -15.10
CA ASP A 139 -8.52 -2.16 -15.59
C ASP A 139 -9.51 -3.33 -15.36
N ASP A 140 -9.02 -4.56 -15.25
CA ASP A 140 -9.82 -5.74 -14.89
C ASP A 140 -10.22 -5.78 -13.40
N GLY A 141 -9.75 -4.81 -12.61
CA GLY A 141 -10.02 -4.69 -11.19
C GLY A 141 -9.02 -5.42 -10.29
N SER A 142 -8.13 -6.24 -10.85
CA SER A 142 -7.10 -6.96 -10.08
C SER A 142 -6.09 -5.99 -9.46
N VAL A 143 -5.69 -6.27 -8.21
CA VAL A 143 -4.75 -5.42 -7.45
C VAL A 143 -3.43 -6.17 -7.24
N TRP A 144 -2.36 -5.60 -7.77
CA TRP A 144 -1.01 -6.17 -7.79
C TRP A 144 -0.07 -5.34 -6.94
N PRO A 145 0.31 -5.83 -5.75
CA PRO A 145 1.37 -5.23 -4.97
C PRO A 145 2.72 -5.27 -5.69
N TYR A 146 3.46 -4.17 -5.63
CA TYR A 146 4.79 -4.07 -6.23
C TYR A 146 5.70 -3.16 -5.40
N TYR A 147 7.00 -3.45 -5.37
CA TYR A 147 8.01 -2.60 -4.73
C TYR A 147 8.78 -1.80 -5.77
N ALA A 148 8.65 -0.48 -5.74
CA ALA A 148 9.37 0.42 -6.64
C ALA A 148 10.54 1.07 -5.92
N GLU A 149 11.76 0.77 -6.36
CA GLU A 149 12.96 1.44 -5.87
C GLU A 149 13.12 2.81 -6.53
N GLU A 150 13.46 3.84 -5.76
CA GLU A 150 13.66 5.20 -6.25
C GLU A 150 14.65 5.26 -7.42
N ARG A 151 15.78 4.54 -7.30
CA ARG A 151 16.78 4.49 -8.37
C ARG A 151 16.20 3.97 -9.69
N SER A 152 15.27 3.01 -9.62
CA SER A 152 14.60 2.46 -10.81
C SER A 152 13.66 3.49 -11.42
N LEU A 153 12.90 4.22 -10.60
CA LEU A 153 12.00 5.28 -11.04
C LEU A 153 12.76 6.42 -11.73
N ARG A 154 13.98 6.72 -11.27
CA ARG A 154 14.87 7.73 -11.88
C ARG A 154 15.65 7.21 -13.10
N THR A 155 15.65 5.90 -13.37
CA THR A 155 16.36 5.33 -14.52
C THR A 155 15.55 5.58 -15.81
N PRO A 156 16.14 6.25 -16.83
CA PRO A 156 15.45 6.51 -18.09
C PRO A 156 14.91 5.22 -18.72
N LEU A 157 13.66 5.26 -19.19
CA LEU A 157 12.96 4.16 -19.89
C LEU A 157 12.71 2.87 -19.07
N ALA A 158 13.11 2.82 -17.80
CA ALA A 158 12.80 1.67 -16.93
C ALA A 158 11.31 1.59 -16.56
N TRP A 159 10.64 2.75 -16.49
CA TRP A 159 9.24 2.90 -16.15
C TRP A 159 8.48 3.70 -17.20
N HIS A 160 7.16 3.52 -17.25
CA HIS A 160 6.31 4.41 -18.03
C HIS A 160 6.45 5.85 -17.53
N ALA A 161 6.73 6.80 -18.44
CA ALA A 161 7.13 8.16 -18.08
C ALA A 161 6.11 8.89 -17.18
N VAL A 162 4.81 8.67 -17.44
CA VAL A 162 3.74 9.27 -16.62
C VAL A 162 3.75 8.71 -15.19
N VAL A 163 3.91 7.40 -15.03
CA VAL A 163 3.93 6.75 -13.71
C VAL A 163 5.16 7.19 -12.92
N ALA A 164 6.34 7.15 -13.55
CA ALA A 164 7.59 7.59 -12.92
C ALA A 164 7.49 9.04 -12.47
N LYS A 165 6.99 9.94 -13.32
CA LYS A 165 6.82 11.36 -13.00
C LYS A 165 5.88 11.58 -11.81
N GLU A 166 4.72 10.92 -11.77
CA GLU A 166 3.78 11.08 -10.65
C GLU A 166 4.38 10.61 -9.32
N LEU A 167 5.05 9.45 -9.31
CA LEU A 167 5.69 8.92 -8.11
C LEU A 167 6.86 9.80 -7.66
N LEU A 168 7.75 10.20 -8.58
CA LEU A 168 8.92 11.04 -8.27
C LEU A 168 8.50 12.43 -7.80
N ASN A 169 7.53 13.08 -8.44
CA ASN A 169 7.00 14.36 -7.97
C ASN A 169 6.53 14.24 -6.52
N CYS A 170 5.81 13.17 -6.18
CA CYS A 170 5.36 12.96 -4.82
C CYS A 170 6.47 12.50 -3.87
N MET A 171 7.58 11.94 -4.34
CA MET A 171 8.75 11.62 -3.51
C MET A 171 9.59 12.87 -3.21
N ASP A 172 9.68 13.77 -4.17
CA ASP A 172 10.52 14.97 -4.16
C ASP A 172 9.82 16.19 -3.54
N ALA A 173 8.48 16.14 -3.42
CA ALA A 173 7.71 17.20 -2.76
C ALA A 173 8.16 17.46 -1.31
N GLU A 174 7.96 18.67 -0.81
CA GLU A 174 8.35 19.03 0.56
C GLU A 174 7.37 18.43 1.57
N ARG A 175 7.90 17.83 2.64
CA ARG A 175 7.11 17.28 3.74
C ARG A 175 7.89 17.30 5.06
N PRO A 176 7.21 17.26 6.22
CA PRO A 176 7.88 17.12 7.51
C PRO A 176 8.77 15.87 7.54
N VAL A 177 9.96 15.96 8.15
CA VAL A 177 10.98 14.90 8.19
C VAL A 177 10.45 13.55 8.68
N ASN A 178 9.44 13.57 9.56
CA ASN A 178 8.84 12.37 10.15
C ASN A 178 7.66 11.79 9.33
N GLN A 179 7.39 12.30 8.13
CA GLN A 179 6.32 11.81 7.27
C GLN A 179 6.89 11.11 6.04
N ALA A 180 6.59 9.81 5.95
CA ALA A 180 6.85 9.02 4.75
C ALA A 180 5.91 9.43 3.61
N VAL A 181 6.32 9.21 2.36
CA VAL A 181 5.50 9.49 1.17
C VAL A 181 4.24 8.64 1.20
N ILE A 182 3.08 9.25 0.95
CA ILE A 182 1.81 8.56 0.76
C ILE A 182 1.03 9.31 -0.32
N GLY A 183 0.43 8.57 -1.25
CA GLY A 183 -0.38 9.18 -2.28
C GLY A 183 -1.12 8.16 -3.12
N TYR A 184 -1.88 8.67 -4.09
CA TYR A 184 -2.45 7.84 -5.14
C TYR A 184 -2.53 8.60 -6.45
N ARG A 185 -2.59 7.84 -7.54
CA ARG A 185 -2.94 8.34 -8.87
C ARG A 185 -4.03 7.46 -9.47
N ASP A 186 -5.12 8.08 -9.88
CA ASP A 186 -6.14 7.47 -10.72
C ASP A 186 -5.89 7.89 -12.18
N PHE A 187 -5.85 6.93 -13.09
CA PHE A 187 -5.67 7.14 -14.53
C PHE A 187 -6.99 7.06 -15.30
N VAL A 188 -8.04 6.48 -14.69
CA VAL A 188 -9.41 6.44 -15.24
C VAL A 188 -10.15 7.74 -14.93
N ASN A 189 -9.93 8.30 -13.74
CA ASN A 189 -10.52 9.56 -13.27
C ASN A 189 -9.42 10.59 -12.99
N PRO A 190 -9.71 11.90 -12.93
CA PRO A 190 -8.70 12.93 -12.62
C PRO A 190 -8.18 12.90 -11.16
N GLY A 191 -8.53 11.87 -10.38
CA GLY A 191 -8.13 11.73 -8.98
C GLY A 191 -6.61 11.61 -8.81
N ARG A 192 -6.06 12.38 -7.89
CA ARG A 192 -4.68 12.25 -7.44
C ARG A 192 -4.52 12.83 -6.04
N TYR A 193 -3.52 12.35 -5.30
CA TYR A 193 -3.15 12.90 -4.01
C TYR A 193 -1.68 12.63 -3.72
N CYS A 194 -1.01 13.61 -3.13
CA CYS A 194 0.29 13.47 -2.50
C CYS A 194 0.24 14.17 -1.13
N ASN A 195 0.86 13.57 -0.12
CA ASN A 195 0.95 14.18 1.21
C ASN A 195 2.07 15.24 1.35
N GLY A 196 2.91 15.41 0.32
CA GLY A 196 3.87 16.52 0.21
C GLY A 196 3.31 17.71 -0.58
N LYS A 197 3.94 18.88 -0.41
CA LYS A 197 3.61 20.13 -1.12
C LYS A 197 4.65 20.47 -2.18
#